data_AF-A0A243W997-F1
#
_entry.id   AF-A0A243W997-F1
#
_cell.length_a   1.000
_cell.length_b   1.000
_cell.length_c   1.000
_cell.angle_alpha   90.00
_cell.angle_beta   90.00
_cell.angle_gamma   90.00
#
_symmetry.space_group_name_H-M   'P 1'
#
loop_
_entity.id
_entity.type
_entity.pdbx_description
1 polymer ?
#
loop_
_entity_poly.entity_id
_entity_poly.type
_entity_poly.pdbx_seq_one_letter_code
_entity_poly.pdbx_strand_id
1 'polypeptide(L)' 'MDATANQFPSSLSDLCFAQAVLTNKLRRQRPDSDDFKQCQLELQVITGKITTIRRDLGNLDTL' A
#
# COMPACT_ATOMS: atom_id res chain seq x y z
N MET A 1 12.50 9.83 22.43
CA MET A 1 12.24 8.57 21.71
C MET A 1 10.85 8.71 21.13
N ASP A 2 10.72 8.77 19.80
CA ASP A 2 9.46 8.45 19.11
C ASP A 2 9.74 8.35 17.61
N ALA A 3 10.29 7.20 17.22
CA ALA A 3 10.60 6.85 15.83
C ALA A 3 9.49 5.99 15.21
N THR A 4 8.23 6.27 15.55
CA THR A 4 7.05 5.48 15.10
C THR A 4 6.11 6.27 14.19
N ALA A 5 6.31 7.59 13.99
CA ALA A 5 5.48 8.42 13.12
C ALA A 5 5.68 8.19 11.61
N ASN A 6 6.69 7.41 11.18
CA ASN A 6 7.19 7.40 9.79
C ASN A 6 7.18 6.04 9.07
N GLN A 7 6.40 5.05 9.52
CA GLN A 7 6.47 3.69 8.93
C GLN A 7 5.44 3.39 7.83
N PHE A 8 4.66 4.38 7.39
CA PHE A 8 3.85 4.23 6.18
C PHE A 8 4.22 5.31 5.15
N PRO A 9 4.29 4.96 3.86
CA PRO A 9 4.48 5.93 2.77
C PRO A 9 3.47 7.08 2.91
N SER A 10 3.96 8.32 3.01
CA SER A 10 3.17 9.51 3.34
C SER A 10 2.57 10.21 2.12
N SER A 11 2.96 9.82 0.90
CA SER A 11 2.39 10.33 -0.35
C SER A 11 1.72 9.24 -1.21
N LEU A 12 0.82 9.65 -2.11
CA LEU A 12 0.22 8.74 -3.11
C LEU A 12 1.29 8.05 -3.96
N SER A 13 2.34 8.78 -4.33
CA SER A 13 3.48 8.24 -5.08
C SER A 13 4.21 7.15 -4.30
N ASP A 14 4.46 7.36 -3.01
CA ASP A 14 5.12 6.38 -2.15
C ASP A 14 4.24 5.12 -1.95
N LEU A 15 2.92 5.30 -1.84
CA LEU A 15 1.96 4.20 -1.76
C LEU A 15 1.95 3.37 -3.05
N CYS A 16 1.93 4.02 -4.21
CA CYS A 16 2.02 3.36 -5.51
C CYS A 16 3.35 2.61 -5.68
N PHE A 17 4.46 3.20 -5.24
CA PHE A 17 5.76 2.55 -5.24
C PHE A 17 5.78 1.31 -4.34
N ALA A 18 5.30 1.43 -3.10
CA ALA A 18 5.19 0.31 -2.16
C ALA A 18 4.29 -0.81 -2.71
N GLN A 19 3.17 -0.48 -3.36
CA GLN A 19 2.30 -1.44 -4.03
C GLN A 19 3.05 -2.22 -5.12
N ALA A 20 3.85 -1.54 -5.94
CA ALA A 20 4.65 -2.18 -7.00
C ALA A 20 5.73 -3.11 -6.42
N VAL A 21 6.42 -2.67 -5.36
CA VAL A 21 7.42 -3.48 -4.66
C VAL A 21 6.80 -4.75 -4.07
N LEU A 22 5.68 -4.62 -3.35
CA LEU A 22 4.99 -5.77 -2.75
C LEU A 22 4.40 -6.71 -3.80
N THR A 23 3.86 -6.18 -4.90
CA THR A 23 3.38 -7.02 -6.02
C THR A 23 4.51 -7.87 -6.59
N ASN A 24 5.69 -7.29 -6.78
CA ASN A 24 6.86 -8.03 -7.25
C ASN A 24 7.38 -9.03 -6.21
N LYS A 25 7.34 -8.68 -4.91
CA LYS A 25 7.72 -9.59 -3.82
C LYS A 25 6.76 -10.79 -3.77
N LEU A 26 5.46 -10.55 -3.83
CA LEU A 26 4.41 -11.57 -3.80
C LEU A 26 4.56 -12.58 -4.94
N ARG A 27 4.85 -12.10 -6.17
CA ARG A 27 5.10 -12.98 -7.34
C ARG A 27 6.27 -13.95 -7.16
N ARG A 28 7.23 -13.62 -6.30
CA ARG A 28 8.42 -14.45 -6.04
C ARG A 28 8.23 -15.44 -4.89
N GLN A 29 7.11 -15.37 -4.17
CA GLN A 29 6.86 -16.20 -3.01
C GLN A 29 5.92 -17.37 -3.32
N ARG A 30 6.03 -18.43 -2.51
CA ARG A 30 5.13 -19.58 -2.63
C ARG A 30 3.75 -19.20 -2.07
N PRO A 31 2.65 -19.53 -2.76
CA PRO A 31 1.29 -19.14 -2.36
C PRO A 31 0.91 -19.51 -0.92
N ASP A 32 1.47 -20.57 -0.36
CA ASP A 32 1.14 -21.07 0.98
C ASP A 32 2.08 -20.58 2.10
N SER A 33 3.12 -19.81 1.74
CA SER A 33 4.05 -19.27 2.73
C SER A 33 3.39 -18.18 3.58
N ASP A 34 3.78 -18.10 4.85
CA ASP A 34 3.29 -17.03 5.73
C ASP A 34 3.73 -15.65 5.23
N ASP A 35 4.91 -15.55 4.60
CA ASP A 35 5.34 -14.32 3.96
C ASP A 35 4.42 -13.90 2.80
N PHE A 36 3.85 -14.86 2.05
CA PHE A 36 2.94 -14.56 0.95
C PHE A 36 1.63 -13.99 1.49
N LYS A 37 1.08 -14.62 2.52
CA LYS A 37 -0.13 -14.12 3.21
C LYS A 37 0.11 -12.72 3.79
N GLN A 38 1.27 -12.51 4.40
CA GLN A 38 1.68 -11.21 4.94
C GLN A 38 1.79 -10.15 3.83
N CYS A 39 2.45 -10.48 2.71
CA CYS A 39 2.52 -9.59 1.55
C CYS A 39 1.14 -9.27 0.97
N GLN A 40 0.21 -10.23 0.94
CA GLN A 40 -1.16 -9.97 0.49
C GLN A 40 -1.90 -8.99 1.40
N LEU A 41 -1.79 -9.17 2.72
CA LEU A 41 -2.40 -8.26 3.70
C LEU A 41 -1.85 -6.83 3.55
N GLU A 42 -0.54 -6.68 3.42
CA GLU A 42 0.09 -5.38 3.20
C GLU A 42 -0.36 -4.74 1.88
N LEU A 43 -0.48 -5.53 0.82
CA LEU A 43 -0.97 -5.06 -0.49
C LEU A 43 -2.43 -4.58 -0.41
N GLN A 44 -3.29 -5.29 0.34
CA GLN A 44 -4.68 -4.90 0.56
C GLN A 44 -4.76 -3.56 1.29
N VAL A 45 -3.97 -3.37 2.34
CA VAL A 45 -3.92 -2.10 3.11
C VAL A 45 -3.50 -0.94 2.20
N ILE A 46 -2.43 -1.11 1.43
CA ILE A 46 -1.92 -0.06 0.53
C ILE A 46 -2.94 0.26 -0.58
N THR A 47 -3.56 -0.77 -1.16
CA THR A 47 -4.60 -0.58 -2.19
C THR A 47 -5.81 0.17 -1.64
N GLY A 48 -6.21 -0.12 -0.40
CA GLY A 48 -7.24 0.62 0.31
C GLY A 48 -6.88 2.10 0.47
N LYS A 49 -5.67 2.40 0.95
CA LYS A 49 -5.18 3.78 1.10
C LYS A 49 -5.17 4.55 -0.22
N ILE A 50 -4.67 3.95 -1.30
CA ILE A 50 -4.67 4.55 -2.64
C ILE A 50 -6.10 4.85 -3.09
N THR A 51 -7.03 3.91 -2.88
CA THR A 51 -8.44 4.07 -3.28
C THR A 51 -9.11 5.24 -2.55
N THR A 52 -8.88 5.36 -1.24
CA THR A 52 -9.39 6.49 -0.45
C THR A 52 -8.84 7.82 -0.96
N ILE A 53 -7.52 7.94 -1.15
CA ILE A 53 -6.91 9.18 -1.67
C ILE A 53 -7.47 9.54 -3.04
N ARG A 54 -7.62 8.57 -3.95
CA ARG A 54 -8.19 8.83 -5.28
C ARG A 54 -9.64 9.29 -5.21
N ARG A 55 -10.44 8.76 -4.27
CA ARG A 55 -11.80 9.22 -4.03
C ARG A 55 -11.81 10.65 -3.51
N ASP A 56 -10.97 10.96 -2.53
CA ASP A 56 -10.89 12.29 -1.93
C ASP A 56 -10.49 13.35 -2.98
N LEU A 57 -9.52 13.03 -3.83
CA LEU A 57 -9.13 13.88 -4.96
C LEU A 57 -10.26 14.06 -5.98
N GLY A 58 -10.94 12.98 -6.37
CA GLY A 58 -12.07 13.06 -7.30
C GLY A 58 -13.25 13.88 -6.76
N ASN A 59 -13.48 13.86 -5.45
CA ASN A 59 -14.48 14.72 -4.81
C ASN A 59 -14.07 16.20 -4.83
N LEU A 60 -12.77 16.51 -4.74
CA LEU A 60 -12.25 17.88 -4.85
C LEU A 60 -12.41 18.44 -6.27
N ASP A 61 -12.28 17.62 -7.31
CA ASP A 61 -12.49 18.05 -8.71
C ASP A 61 -13.96 18.41 -9.02
N THR A 62 -14.90 18.02 -8.15
CA THR A 62 -16.35 18.27 -8.31
C THR A 62 -16.90 19.46 -7.52
N LEU A 63 -16.07 20.16 -6.74
CA LEU A 63 -16.41 21.35 -5.96
C LEU A 63 -15.98 22.64 -6.67
#